data_AF-A0A1M7D586-F1
#
_entry.id   AF-A0A1M7D586-F1
#
_cell.length_a   1.000
_cell.length_b   1.000
_cell.length_c   1.000
_cell.angle_alpha   90.00
_cell.angle_beta   90.00
_cell.angle_gamma   90.00
#
_symmetry.space_group_name_H-M   'P 1'
#
loop_
_entity.id
_entity.type
_entity.pdbx_description
1 polymer ?
#
loop_
_entity_poly.entity_id
_entity_poly.type
_entity_poly.pdbx_seq_one_letter_code
_entity_poly.pdbx_strand_id
1 'polypeptide(L)'
;MRILLKSVVVALAGIALVACADEDFTGAYRFKDSNLKGPMVLNIHGEEAELFGDYGKDGIRPLGKMRVSVKDGKLLLDDVNSSLRLAMKRNVDERSLDCLNCKVLGMKTDEHVWQYDPKGPYDVDELLKEQARKREEAMNAELERVRDEAMEQGRRNSEAPKLTPYEGDWVYQRTSKTDPLIIMGIWREKQIRVWTFDFASFNPRGKKTPGFEVADAGLRIGEEGNARVYTLSSDKNTLTCVGCAKAERWVKADPNKDLSDRYYARKLAGNH
;
A
#
# COMPACT_ATOMS: atom_id res chain seq x y z
N MET A 1 90.43 -38.33 -0.91
CA MET A 1 89.26 -37.69 -0.27
C MET A 1 88.66 -36.70 -1.26
N ARG A 2 87.42 -36.98 -1.70
CA ARG A 2 86.45 -36.15 -2.46
C ARG A 2 86.81 -35.64 -3.88
N ILE A 3 85.76 -35.66 -4.70
CA ILE A 3 85.67 -35.71 -6.17
C ILE A 3 84.82 -34.49 -6.64
N LEU A 4 84.86 -34.21 -7.95
CA LEU A 4 83.86 -33.52 -8.83
C LEU A 4 84.14 -32.01 -9.01
N LEU A 5 84.48 -31.43 -10.19
CA LEU A 5 84.18 -31.65 -11.62
C LEU A 5 82.70 -31.38 -11.99
N LYS A 6 82.40 -30.18 -12.55
CA LYS A 6 81.85 -29.95 -13.91
C LYS A 6 81.10 -28.60 -14.11
N SER A 7 81.49 -27.99 -15.23
CA SER A 7 80.83 -27.18 -16.27
C SER A 7 79.32 -26.90 -16.28
N VAL A 8 79.00 -25.62 -16.56
CA VAL A 8 78.05 -24.99 -17.53
C VAL A 8 76.82 -25.76 -18.05
N VAL A 9 75.63 -25.14 -18.03
CA VAL A 9 74.72 -24.83 -19.17
C VAL A 9 73.32 -24.34 -18.69
N VAL A 10 72.89 -23.22 -19.32
CA VAL A 10 71.54 -22.71 -19.68
C VAL A 10 70.28 -23.30 -19.00
N ALA A 11 69.44 -22.42 -18.46
CA ALA A 11 67.98 -22.61 -18.36
C ALA A 11 67.28 -21.27 -18.69
N LEU A 12 66.79 -21.10 -19.93
CA LEU A 12 65.39 -21.28 -20.34
C LEU A 12 64.40 -20.36 -19.61
N ALA A 13 64.00 -19.32 -20.32
CA ALA A 13 62.83 -18.50 -20.04
C ALA A 13 61.58 -19.38 -19.98
N GLY A 14 61.04 -19.57 -18.78
CA GLY A 14 59.69 -20.03 -18.55
C GLY A 14 58.84 -18.85 -18.12
N ILE A 15 58.10 -18.25 -19.07
CA ILE A 15 56.97 -17.38 -18.75
C ILE A 15 55.98 -18.28 -18.02
N ALA A 16 55.86 -18.09 -16.70
CA ALA A 16 54.74 -18.63 -15.96
C ALA A 16 53.47 -18.00 -16.53
N LEU A 17 52.67 -18.81 -17.23
CA LEU A 17 51.27 -18.51 -17.48
C LEU A 17 50.65 -18.21 -16.12
N VAL A 18 50.33 -16.94 -15.89
CA VAL A 18 49.55 -16.49 -14.75
C VAL A 18 48.25 -17.27 -14.83
N ALA A 19 48.06 -18.20 -13.90
CA ALA A 19 46.79 -18.88 -13.70
C ALA A 19 45.71 -17.81 -13.60
N CYS A 20 44.75 -17.91 -14.51
CA CYS A 20 43.59 -17.05 -14.61
C CYS A 20 43.01 -16.82 -13.21
N ALA A 21 42.75 -15.56 -12.88
CA ALA A 21 41.86 -15.23 -11.79
C ALA A 21 40.56 -16.03 -12.00
N ASP A 22 40.14 -16.81 -11.01
CA ASP A 22 38.82 -17.43 -11.02
C ASP A 22 37.80 -16.31 -11.32
N GLU A 23 37.05 -16.45 -12.41
CA GLU A 23 36.06 -15.46 -12.80
C GLU A 23 34.95 -15.43 -11.74
N ASP A 24 34.91 -14.37 -10.93
CA ASP A 24 33.91 -14.20 -9.89
C ASP A 24 32.63 -13.58 -10.46
N PHE A 25 31.54 -14.35 -10.50
CA PHE A 25 30.22 -13.87 -10.95
C PHE A 25 29.31 -13.42 -9.80
N THR A 26 29.85 -13.32 -8.58
CA THR A 26 29.09 -12.92 -7.39
C THR A 26 28.52 -11.52 -7.55
N GLY A 27 27.23 -11.35 -7.23
CA GLY A 27 26.53 -10.09 -7.36
C GLY A 27 25.08 -10.27 -7.77
N ALA A 28 24.36 -9.16 -7.89
CA ALA A 28 22.99 -9.16 -8.39
C ALA A 28 22.93 -8.57 -9.80
N TYR A 29 22.07 -9.17 -10.62
CA TYR A 29 21.88 -8.79 -12.01
C TYR A 29 20.40 -8.69 -12.30
N ARG A 30 20.01 -7.62 -13.00
CA ARG A 30 18.62 -7.29 -13.28
C ARG A 30 18.33 -7.34 -14.75
N PHE A 31 17.20 -7.95 -15.06
CA PHE A 31 16.62 -7.91 -16.39
C PHE A 31 15.18 -7.41 -16.31
N LYS A 32 14.83 -6.46 -17.17
CA LYS A 32 13.48 -5.93 -17.29
C LYS A 32 13.01 -6.00 -18.74
N ASP A 33 12.08 -6.91 -19.01
CA ASP A 33 11.30 -6.90 -20.24
C ASP A 33 10.13 -5.91 -20.09
N SER A 34 9.79 -5.20 -21.16
CA SER A 34 8.65 -4.26 -21.19
C SER A 34 7.30 -4.95 -20.92
N ASN A 35 7.21 -6.26 -21.14
CA ASN A 35 6.01 -7.06 -20.91
C ASN A 35 5.88 -7.58 -19.46
N LEU A 36 6.92 -7.42 -18.62
CA LEU A 36 6.91 -7.87 -17.23
C LEU A 36 6.53 -6.73 -16.29
N LYS A 37 5.71 -7.02 -15.27
CA LYS A 37 5.29 -6.05 -14.25
C LYS A 37 6.47 -5.48 -13.42
N GLY A 38 7.57 -6.21 -13.35
CA GLY A 38 8.77 -5.85 -12.60
C GLY A 38 10.00 -6.57 -13.14
N PRO A 39 11.23 -6.12 -12.78
CA PRO A 39 12.45 -6.81 -13.16
C PRO A 39 12.55 -8.21 -12.55
N MET A 40 13.17 -9.13 -13.29
CA MET A 40 13.76 -10.34 -12.72
C MET A 40 15.16 -10.01 -12.20
N VAL A 41 15.51 -10.63 -11.08
CA VAL A 41 16.79 -10.46 -10.41
C VAL A 41 17.44 -11.83 -10.27
N LEU A 42 18.63 -11.97 -10.82
CA LEU A 42 19.52 -13.09 -10.63
C LEU A 42 20.56 -12.67 -9.59
N ASN A 43 20.55 -13.35 -8.45
CA ASN A 43 21.34 -13.00 -7.28
C ASN A 43 22.32 -14.13 -6.99
N ILE A 44 23.61 -13.92 -7.22
CA ILE A 44 24.65 -14.95 -7.19
C ILE A 44 25.51 -14.75 -5.95
N HIS A 45 25.72 -15.83 -5.19
CA HIS A 45 26.50 -15.92 -3.96
C HIS A 45 27.51 -17.07 -4.07
N GLY A 46 28.59 -16.87 -4.84
CA GLY A 46 29.56 -17.94 -5.08
C GLY A 46 28.94 -19.14 -5.80
N GLU A 47 28.81 -20.27 -5.11
CA GLU A 47 28.32 -21.56 -5.67
C GLU A 47 26.79 -21.66 -5.75
N GLU A 48 26.06 -20.70 -5.21
CA GLU A 48 24.60 -20.66 -5.21
C GLU A 48 24.07 -19.39 -5.86
N ALA A 49 22.87 -19.48 -6.44
CA ALA A 49 22.16 -18.32 -6.96
C ALA A 49 20.65 -18.43 -6.75
N GLU A 50 19.99 -17.28 -6.69
CA GLU A 50 18.56 -17.16 -6.51
C GLU A 50 17.99 -16.31 -7.64
N LEU A 51 16.92 -16.81 -8.26
CA LEU A 51 16.15 -16.07 -9.23
C LEU A 51 14.85 -15.61 -8.57
N PHE A 52 14.57 -14.32 -8.59
CA PHE A 52 13.31 -13.78 -8.08
C PHE A 52 12.80 -12.61 -8.93
N GLY A 53 11.49 -12.41 -8.94
CA GLY A 53 10.86 -11.20 -9.50
C GLY A 53 10.77 -10.12 -8.42
N ASP A 54 11.16 -8.90 -8.73
CA ASP A 54 10.92 -7.72 -7.89
C ASP A 54 9.80 -6.88 -8.51
N TYR A 55 8.66 -6.82 -7.82
CA TYR A 55 7.47 -6.09 -8.25
C TYR A 55 7.28 -4.78 -7.45
N GLY A 56 8.33 -4.27 -6.82
CA GLY A 56 8.32 -3.02 -6.09
C GLY A 56 7.36 -3.05 -4.91
N LYS A 57 6.23 -2.33 -5.01
CA LYS A 57 5.23 -2.25 -3.92
C LYS A 57 4.54 -3.58 -3.64
N ASP A 58 4.42 -4.44 -4.65
CA ASP A 58 3.82 -5.77 -4.49
C ASP A 58 4.82 -6.77 -3.84
N GLY A 59 6.07 -6.33 -3.68
CA GLY A 59 7.15 -7.07 -3.06
C GLY A 59 7.90 -7.98 -4.03
N ILE A 60 8.67 -8.91 -3.47
CA ILE A 60 9.45 -9.88 -4.24
C ILE A 60 8.76 -11.25 -4.29
N ARG A 61 9.04 -12.00 -5.36
CA ARG A 61 8.57 -13.37 -5.55
C ARG A 61 9.73 -14.29 -5.94
N PRO A 62 10.06 -15.30 -5.13
CA PRO A 62 11.04 -16.32 -5.50
C PRO A 62 10.56 -17.08 -6.74
N LEU A 63 11.47 -17.29 -7.70
CA LEU A 63 11.22 -18.02 -8.94
C LEU A 63 12.01 -19.34 -8.98
N GLY A 64 13.22 -19.37 -8.40
CA GLY A 64 14.03 -20.58 -8.31
C GLY A 64 15.33 -20.40 -7.55
N LYS A 65 15.92 -21.53 -7.13
CA LYS A 65 17.29 -21.60 -6.58
C LYS A 65 18.14 -22.39 -7.56
N MET A 66 19.38 -21.97 -7.75
CA MET A 66 20.28 -22.51 -8.77
C MET A 66 21.65 -22.79 -8.18
N ARG A 67 22.30 -23.85 -8.67
CA ARG A 67 23.71 -24.13 -8.42
C ARG A 67 24.56 -23.44 -9.49
N VAL A 68 25.62 -22.78 -9.05
CA VAL A 68 26.53 -22.04 -9.90
C VAL A 68 27.74 -22.92 -10.22
N SER A 69 28.13 -22.96 -11.50
CA SER A 69 29.43 -23.48 -11.90
C SER A 69 29.99 -22.64 -13.05
N VAL A 70 31.32 -22.54 -13.12
CA VAL A 70 32.01 -21.80 -14.18
C VAL A 70 32.80 -22.78 -15.03
N LYS A 71 32.58 -22.74 -16.35
CA LYS A 71 33.30 -23.60 -17.32
C LYS A 71 33.50 -22.86 -18.63
N ASP A 72 34.73 -22.88 -19.15
CA ASP A 72 35.08 -22.28 -20.44
C ASP A 72 34.68 -20.78 -20.55
N GLY A 73 34.84 -20.02 -19.45
CA GLY A 73 34.46 -18.60 -19.36
C GLY A 73 32.94 -18.34 -19.36
N LYS A 74 32.15 -19.38 -19.07
CA LYS A 74 30.68 -19.30 -19.00
C LYS A 74 30.22 -19.66 -17.60
N LEU A 75 29.28 -18.86 -17.11
CA LEU A 75 28.51 -19.11 -15.91
C LEU A 75 27.35 -20.06 -16.26
N LEU A 76 27.29 -21.20 -15.61
CA LEU A 76 26.22 -22.19 -15.73
C LEU A 76 25.40 -22.19 -14.43
N LEU A 77 24.09 -22.02 -14.57
CA LEU A 77 23.14 -22.00 -13.44
C LEU A 77 22.17 -23.17 -13.60
N ASP A 78 22.29 -24.16 -12.74
CA ASP A 78 21.46 -25.36 -12.74
C ASP A 78 20.36 -25.22 -11.69
N ASP A 79 19.09 -25.21 -12.11
CA ASP A 79 17.95 -25.21 -11.19
C ASP A 79 18.01 -26.43 -10.27
N VAL A 80 17.90 -26.21 -8.96
CA VAL A 80 17.94 -27.28 -7.95
C VAL A 80 16.72 -28.20 -8.06
N ASN A 81 15.59 -27.70 -8.57
CA ASN A 81 14.31 -28.41 -8.59
C ASN A 81 13.90 -28.89 -9.98
N SER A 82 14.67 -28.62 -11.03
CA SER A 82 14.32 -29.02 -12.40
C SER A 82 15.56 -29.31 -13.25
N SER A 83 15.36 -29.74 -14.50
CA SER A 83 16.46 -29.91 -15.46
C SER A 83 16.81 -28.62 -16.20
N LEU A 84 16.30 -27.47 -15.75
CA LEU A 84 16.57 -26.17 -16.36
C LEU A 84 18.02 -25.76 -16.09
N ARG A 85 18.74 -25.43 -17.17
CA ARG A 85 20.09 -24.87 -17.10
C ARG A 85 20.13 -23.54 -17.82
N LEU A 86 20.58 -22.48 -17.15
CA LEU A 86 20.94 -21.23 -17.79
C LEU A 86 22.43 -21.19 -18.05
N ALA A 87 22.80 -20.59 -19.19
CA ALA A 87 24.16 -20.27 -19.53
C ALA A 87 24.27 -18.76 -19.74
N MET A 88 25.23 -18.16 -19.07
CA MET A 88 25.52 -16.73 -19.10
C MET A 88 27.01 -16.53 -19.41
N LYS A 89 27.37 -15.39 -19.97
CA LYS A 89 28.76 -14.93 -20.05
C LYS A 89 28.86 -13.48 -19.60
N ARG A 90 30.05 -13.02 -19.20
CA ARG A 90 30.30 -11.58 -19.06
C ARG A 90 30.11 -10.88 -20.41
N ASN A 91 29.42 -9.75 -20.38
CA ASN A 91 29.34 -8.83 -21.51
C ASN A 91 30.70 -8.10 -21.68
N VAL A 92 30.85 -7.40 -22.79
CA VAL A 92 32.03 -6.57 -23.14
C VAL A 92 32.30 -5.48 -22.09
N ASP A 93 31.29 -5.03 -21.35
CA ASP A 93 31.46 -4.06 -20.26
C ASP A 93 32.02 -4.67 -18.96
N GLU A 94 32.29 -5.98 -18.94
CA GLU A 94 32.78 -6.81 -17.83
C GLU A 94 31.90 -6.81 -16.56
N ARG A 95 30.76 -6.11 -16.58
CA ARG A 95 29.87 -5.91 -15.45
C ARG A 95 28.52 -6.54 -15.66
N SER A 96 27.96 -6.52 -16.86
CA SER A 96 26.69 -7.13 -17.20
C SER A 96 26.87 -8.57 -17.69
N LEU A 97 25.77 -9.32 -17.69
CA LEU A 97 25.76 -10.70 -18.17
C LEU A 97 24.92 -10.82 -19.43
N ASP A 98 25.50 -11.42 -20.46
CA ASP A 98 24.78 -11.88 -21.64
C ASP A 98 24.19 -13.25 -21.34
N CYS A 99 22.87 -13.34 -21.41
CA CYS A 99 22.20 -14.62 -21.42
C CYS A 99 22.36 -15.31 -22.77
N LEU A 100 22.75 -16.58 -22.74
CA LEU A 100 23.02 -17.37 -23.94
C LEU A 100 21.83 -18.26 -24.32
N ASN A 101 20.89 -18.50 -23.41
CA ASN A 101 19.74 -19.39 -23.62
C ASN A 101 18.49 -18.97 -22.83
N CYS A 102 18.19 -17.67 -22.75
CA CYS A 102 17.08 -17.15 -21.91
C CYS A 102 15.68 -17.61 -22.31
N LYS A 103 15.46 -18.23 -23.48
CA LYS A 103 14.17 -18.84 -23.80
C LYS A 103 13.77 -19.94 -22.81
N VAL A 104 14.74 -20.57 -22.13
CA VAL A 104 14.42 -21.55 -21.07
C VAL A 104 13.70 -20.92 -19.87
N LEU A 105 13.80 -19.60 -19.69
CA LEU A 105 13.02 -18.82 -18.72
C LEU A 105 11.69 -18.30 -19.28
N GLY A 106 11.30 -18.73 -20.48
CA GLY A 106 10.10 -18.25 -21.17
C GLY A 106 10.25 -16.87 -21.82
N MET A 107 11.49 -16.38 -22.00
CA MET A 107 11.75 -15.14 -22.74
C MET A 107 11.57 -15.35 -24.26
N LYS A 108 11.32 -14.27 -25.00
CA LYS A 108 11.11 -14.34 -26.46
C LYS A 108 12.40 -14.67 -27.22
N THR A 109 13.54 -14.19 -26.72
CA THR A 109 14.85 -14.35 -27.34
C THR A 109 15.87 -14.87 -26.34
N ASP A 110 16.94 -15.48 -26.83
CA ASP A 110 17.99 -16.04 -25.97
C ASP A 110 18.96 -14.97 -25.47
N GLU A 111 19.22 -13.95 -26.30
CA GLU A 111 20.20 -12.89 -26.07
C GLU A 111 19.57 -11.72 -25.32
N HIS A 112 19.66 -11.77 -24.00
CA HIS A 112 19.24 -10.69 -23.12
C HIS A 112 20.38 -10.27 -22.20
N VAL A 113 20.57 -8.95 -22.08
CA VAL A 113 21.59 -8.37 -21.20
C VAL A 113 20.99 -8.15 -19.82
N TRP A 114 21.59 -8.76 -18.81
CA TRP A 114 21.26 -8.58 -17.40
C TRP A 114 22.22 -7.57 -16.79
N GLN A 115 21.69 -6.43 -16.37
CA GLN A 115 22.44 -5.29 -15.87
C GLN A 115 22.88 -5.51 -14.42
N TYR A 116 24.13 -5.22 -14.09
CA TYR A 116 24.61 -5.27 -12.71
C TYR A 116 23.79 -4.35 -11.81
N ASP A 117 23.37 -4.87 -10.66
CA ASP A 117 22.67 -4.10 -9.62
C ASP A 117 23.62 -3.86 -8.44
N PRO A 118 24.07 -2.60 -8.22
CA PRO A 118 25.01 -2.28 -7.15
C PRO A 118 24.42 -2.42 -5.75
N LYS A 119 23.12 -2.69 -5.61
CA LYS A 119 22.47 -2.89 -4.30
C LYS A 119 22.52 -4.34 -3.82
N GLY A 120 22.85 -5.28 -4.70
CA GLY A 120 23.05 -6.67 -4.31
C GLY A 120 24.51 -6.99 -4.00
N PRO A 121 24.81 -8.26 -3.70
CA PRO A 121 23.85 -9.37 -3.61
C PRO A 121 22.87 -9.21 -2.44
N TYR A 122 21.67 -9.76 -2.58
CA TYR A 122 20.57 -9.60 -1.63
C TYR A 122 20.47 -10.80 -0.67
N ASP A 123 20.10 -10.57 0.59
CA ASP A 123 19.59 -11.63 1.46
C ASP A 123 18.09 -11.81 1.16
N VAL A 124 17.77 -12.76 0.26
CA VAL A 124 16.40 -12.99 -0.20
C VAL A 124 15.51 -13.49 0.93
N ASP A 125 16.04 -14.28 1.86
CA ASP A 125 15.29 -14.79 3.02
C ASP A 125 14.93 -13.64 3.98
N GLU A 126 15.85 -12.70 4.23
CA GLU A 126 15.57 -11.49 4.98
C GLU A 126 14.51 -10.62 4.30
N LEU A 127 14.61 -10.42 2.98
CA LEU A 127 13.60 -9.68 2.21
C LEU A 127 12.20 -10.30 2.30
N LEU A 128 12.10 -11.63 2.25
CA LEU A 128 10.83 -12.34 2.39
C LEU A 128 10.26 -12.24 3.80
N LYS A 129 11.10 -12.33 4.84
CA LYS A 129 10.69 -12.15 6.24
C LYS A 129 10.14 -10.74 6.47
N GLU A 130 10.84 -9.73 5.98
CA GLU A 130 10.42 -8.33 6.11
C GLU A 130 9.12 -8.05 5.36
N GLN A 131 8.94 -8.63 4.17
CA GLN A 131 7.69 -8.57 3.43
C GLN A 131 6.54 -9.23 4.20
N ALA A 132 6.77 -10.41 4.79
CA ALA A 132 5.76 -11.11 5.59
C ALA A 132 5.35 -10.29 6.83
N ARG A 133 6.33 -9.73 7.56
CA ARG A 133 6.09 -8.85 8.71
C ARG A 133 5.21 -7.66 8.35
N LYS A 134 5.53 -6.95 7.25
CA LYS A 134 4.72 -5.81 6.77
C LYS A 134 3.28 -6.21 6.42
N ARG A 135 3.09 -7.39 5.83
CA ARG A 135 1.75 -7.90 5.50
C ARG A 135 0.95 -8.25 6.76
N GLU A 136 1.60 -8.86 7.75
CA GLU A 136 0.99 -9.16 9.04
C GLU A 136 0.60 -7.88 9.79
N GLU A 137 1.47 -6.88 9.83
CA GLU A 137 1.18 -5.57 10.44
C GLU A 137 0.00 -4.87 9.76
N ALA A 138 -0.04 -4.87 8.42
CA ALA A 138 -1.16 -4.31 7.68
C ALA A 138 -2.48 -5.06 7.95
N MET A 139 -2.42 -6.39 8.03
CA MET A 139 -3.59 -7.22 8.35
C MET A 139 -4.08 -6.98 9.77
N ASN A 140 -3.18 -6.88 10.74
CA ASN A 140 -3.53 -6.60 12.14
C ASN A 140 -4.13 -5.20 12.29
N ALA A 141 -3.57 -4.19 11.63
CA ALA A 141 -4.13 -2.84 11.63
C ALA A 141 -5.54 -2.80 11.00
N GLU A 142 -5.75 -3.53 9.90
CA GLU A 142 -7.07 -3.65 9.28
C GLU A 142 -8.07 -4.40 10.18
N LEU A 143 -7.62 -5.44 10.87
CA LEU A 143 -8.47 -6.20 11.80
C LEU A 143 -8.92 -5.33 12.99
N GLU A 144 -8.02 -4.53 13.57
CA GLU A 144 -8.39 -3.58 14.63
C GLU A 144 -9.35 -2.51 14.10
N ARG A 145 -9.13 -1.97 12.89
CA ARG A 145 -10.06 -1.02 12.26
C ARG A 145 -11.46 -1.61 12.10
N VAL A 146 -11.55 -2.83 11.56
CA VAL A 146 -12.83 -3.53 11.37
C VAL A 146 -13.52 -3.82 12.70
N ARG A 147 -12.74 -4.19 13.72
CA ARG A 147 -13.25 -4.42 15.08
C ARG A 147 -13.85 -3.14 15.66
N ASP A 148 -13.13 -2.02 15.58
CA ASP A 148 -13.59 -0.72 16.09
C ASP A 148 -14.86 -0.25 15.37
N GLU A 149 -14.90 -0.38 14.04
CA GLU A 149 -16.09 -0.07 13.24
C GLU A 149 -17.29 -0.94 13.64
N ALA A 150 -17.07 -2.23 13.90
CA ALA A 150 -18.12 -3.13 14.35
C ALA A 150 -18.64 -2.78 15.75
N MET A 151 -17.74 -2.43 16.69
CA MET A 151 -18.11 -1.99 18.04
C MET A 151 -18.92 -0.69 18.00
N GLU A 152 -18.47 0.31 17.23
CA GLU A 152 -19.20 1.57 17.07
C GLU A 152 -20.55 1.35 16.37
N GLN A 153 -20.61 0.50 15.34
CA GLN A 153 -21.89 0.19 14.71
C GLN A 153 -22.83 -0.55 15.67
N GLY A 154 -22.31 -1.44 16.53
CA GLY A 154 -23.06 -2.08 17.60
C GLY A 154 -23.66 -1.07 18.58
N ARG A 155 -22.87 -0.09 19.02
CA ARG A 155 -23.31 1.02 19.89
C ARG A 155 -24.36 1.89 19.21
N ARG A 156 -24.18 2.22 17.92
CA ARG A 156 -25.17 2.97 17.13
C ARG A 156 -26.48 2.19 17.00
N ASN A 157 -26.42 0.87 16.83
CA ASN A 157 -27.60 0.02 16.77
C ASN A 157 -28.37 0.00 18.10
N SER A 158 -27.68 -0.05 19.24
CA SER A 158 -28.34 0.00 20.56
C SER A 158 -28.97 1.36 20.87
N GLU A 159 -28.36 2.45 20.41
CA GLU A 159 -28.89 3.81 20.59
C GLU A 159 -30.00 4.16 19.59
N ALA A 160 -30.04 3.52 18.41
CA ALA A 160 -30.95 3.87 17.34
C ALA A 160 -32.43 3.96 17.77
N PRO A 161 -33.03 3.02 18.54
CA PRO A 161 -34.44 3.11 18.94
C PRO A 161 -34.79 4.40 19.70
N LYS A 162 -33.83 4.98 20.43
CA LYS A 162 -34.00 6.21 21.21
C LYS A 162 -34.12 7.47 20.32
N LEU A 163 -33.82 7.36 19.02
CA LEU A 163 -33.93 8.48 18.08
C LEU A 163 -35.36 8.89 17.72
N THR A 164 -36.38 8.14 18.15
CA THR A 164 -37.80 8.39 17.83
C THR A 164 -38.23 9.88 17.95
N PRO A 165 -37.88 10.61 19.03
CA PRO A 165 -38.28 12.02 19.16
C PRO A 165 -37.63 12.96 18.12
N TYR A 166 -36.49 12.54 17.58
CA TYR A 166 -35.62 13.32 16.69
C TYR A 166 -35.83 12.97 15.21
N GLU A 167 -36.71 12.01 14.88
CA GLU A 167 -36.86 11.54 13.50
C GLU A 167 -37.27 12.65 12.54
N GLY A 168 -36.57 12.72 11.40
CA GLY A 168 -36.79 13.69 10.35
C GLY A 168 -35.48 14.17 9.72
N ASP A 169 -35.62 15.00 8.70
CA ASP A 169 -34.49 15.71 8.10
C ASP A 169 -34.38 17.11 8.70
N TRP A 170 -33.15 17.50 9.00
CA TRP A 170 -32.81 18.70 9.75
C TRP A 170 -31.85 19.54 8.91
N VAL A 171 -32.10 20.84 8.81
CA VAL A 171 -31.24 21.77 8.08
C VAL A 171 -30.55 22.69 9.08
N TYR A 172 -29.23 22.75 9.01
CA TYR A 172 -28.43 23.66 9.82
C TYR A 172 -28.73 25.11 9.44
N GLN A 173 -29.04 25.95 10.44
CA GLN A 173 -29.16 27.38 10.24
C GLN A 173 -27.78 28.02 10.21
N ARG A 174 -27.46 28.63 9.08
CA ARG A 174 -26.17 29.23 8.82
C ARG A 174 -25.98 30.44 9.71
N THR A 175 -24.76 30.62 10.19
CA THR A 175 -24.36 31.79 10.99
C THR A 175 -23.56 32.81 10.18
N SER A 176 -23.08 32.40 9.01
CA SER A 176 -22.29 33.22 8.08
C SER A 176 -22.63 32.90 6.61
N LYS A 177 -22.45 33.91 5.73
CA LYS A 177 -22.59 33.78 4.26
C LYS A 177 -21.63 32.77 3.65
N THR A 178 -20.55 32.44 4.35
CA THR A 178 -19.56 31.45 3.91
C THR A 178 -19.89 30.03 4.39
N ASP A 179 -20.85 29.85 5.30
CA ASP A 179 -21.20 28.54 5.82
C ASP A 179 -21.80 27.68 4.68
N PRO A 180 -21.43 26.39 4.59
CA PRO A 180 -22.03 25.47 3.63
C PRO A 180 -23.50 25.20 3.96
N LEU A 181 -24.22 24.58 3.03
CA LEU A 181 -25.51 23.96 3.36
C LEU A 181 -25.23 22.61 4.02
N ILE A 182 -25.79 22.39 5.21
CA ILE A 182 -25.64 21.13 5.94
C ILE A 182 -27.04 20.57 6.23
N ILE A 183 -27.23 19.31 5.86
CA ILE A 183 -28.47 18.56 6.07
C ILE A 183 -28.14 17.33 6.91
N MET A 184 -28.93 17.07 7.94
CA MET A 184 -28.80 15.91 8.81
C MET A 184 -30.11 15.12 8.79
N GLY A 185 -30.05 13.88 8.34
CA GLY A 185 -31.16 12.94 8.44
C GLY A 185 -31.03 12.12 9.72
N ILE A 186 -32.08 12.09 10.53
CA ILE A 186 -32.17 11.28 11.75
C ILE A 186 -33.34 10.34 11.58
N TRP A 187 -33.07 9.03 11.58
CA TRP A 187 -34.10 7.99 11.41
C TRP A 187 -33.65 6.75 12.16
N ARG A 188 -34.53 5.99 12.83
CA ARG A 188 -34.10 4.76 13.54
C ARG A 188 -33.39 3.76 12.62
N GLU A 189 -33.97 3.49 11.45
CA GLU A 189 -33.45 2.50 10.50
C GLU A 189 -32.15 2.95 9.82
N LYS A 190 -32.04 4.26 9.55
CA LYS A 190 -30.93 4.83 8.78
C LYS A 190 -29.90 5.55 9.65
N GLN A 191 -30.18 5.62 10.95
CA GLN A 191 -29.44 6.34 11.99
C GLN A 191 -29.17 7.81 11.59
N ILE A 192 -28.18 8.44 12.21
CA ILE A 192 -27.80 9.82 11.88
C ILE A 192 -26.85 9.84 10.67
N ARG A 193 -27.19 10.65 9.68
CA ARG A 193 -26.39 10.89 8.48
C ARG A 193 -26.34 12.38 8.20
N VAL A 194 -25.16 12.89 7.92
CA VAL A 194 -24.93 14.32 7.66
C VAL A 194 -24.36 14.49 6.27
N TRP A 195 -24.98 15.35 5.48
CA TRP A 195 -24.53 15.75 4.15
C TRP A 195 -24.15 17.22 4.15
N THR A 196 -23.04 17.55 3.48
CA THR A 196 -22.56 18.92 3.34
C THR A 196 -22.47 19.25 1.87
N PHE A 197 -22.95 20.44 1.50
CA PHE A 197 -22.98 20.95 0.14
C PHE A 197 -22.44 22.38 0.08
N ASP A 198 -21.91 22.76 -1.08
CA ASP A 198 -21.77 24.17 -1.43
C ASP A 198 -23.12 24.86 -1.38
N PHE A 199 -23.24 25.97 -0.63
CA PHE A 199 -24.53 26.65 -0.49
C PHE A 199 -25.08 27.12 -1.84
N ALA A 200 -24.24 27.73 -2.69
CA ALA A 200 -24.65 28.35 -3.95
C ALA A 200 -24.78 27.38 -5.15
N SER A 201 -23.94 26.35 -5.24
CA SER A 201 -24.01 25.38 -6.35
C SER A 201 -24.75 24.09 -5.99
N PHE A 202 -24.92 23.80 -4.69
CA PHE A 202 -25.43 22.52 -4.19
C PHE A 202 -24.53 21.32 -4.54
N ASN A 203 -23.26 21.58 -4.91
CA ASN A 203 -22.30 20.52 -5.16
C ASN A 203 -21.99 19.80 -3.84
N PRO A 204 -21.95 18.45 -3.85
CA PRO A 204 -21.63 17.69 -2.64
C PRO A 204 -20.19 17.94 -2.21
N ARG A 205 -20.00 18.27 -0.94
CA ARG A 205 -18.68 18.42 -0.29
C ARG A 205 -18.31 17.23 0.56
N GLY A 206 -19.30 16.52 1.12
CA GLY A 206 -19.03 15.36 1.94
C GLY A 206 -20.27 14.74 2.57
N LYS A 207 -20.10 13.52 3.07
CA LYS A 207 -21.10 12.75 3.81
C LYS A 207 -20.44 12.13 5.04
N LYS A 208 -21.11 12.19 6.18
CA LYS A 208 -20.65 11.62 7.46
C LYS A 208 -21.75 10.78 8.11
N THR A 209 -21.34 9.77 8.87
CA THR A 209 -22.19 8.90 9.70
C THR A 209 -21.72 8.99 11.14
N PRO A 210 -21.97 10.12 11.83
CA PRO A 210 -21.41 10.33 13.16
C PRO A 210 -21.92 9.29 14.17
N GLY A 211 -21.08 9.01 15.16
CA GLY A 211 -21.53 8.38 16.40
C GLY A 211 -22.58 9.26 17.08
N PHE A 212 -23.47 8.65 17.84
CA PHE A 212 -24.50 9.36 18.58
C PHE A 212 -24.90 8.62 19.85
N GLU A 213 -25.53 9.33 20.76
CA GLU A 213 -26.08 8.81 22.00
C GLU A 213 -27.28 9.67 22.42
N VAL A 214 -28.34 9.04 22.88
CA VAL A 214 -29.49 9.77 23.45
C VAL A 214 -29.44 9.64 24.97
N ALA A 215 -29.10 10.75 25.62
CA ALA A 215 -29.03 10.89 27.08
C ALA A 215 -30.09 11.87 27.58
N ASP A 216 -30.26 11.97 28.90
CA ASP A 216 -31.24 12.87 29.53
C ASP A 216 -31.02 14.34 29.16
N ALA A 217 -29.77 14.74 28.93
CA ALA A 217 -29.41 16.10 28.51
C ALA A 217 -29.74 16.41 27.04
N GLY A 218 -30.07 15.39 26.22
CA GLY A 218 -30.39 15.54 24.81
C GLY A 218 -29.65 14.56 23.89
N LEU A 219 -29.69 14.85 22.60
CA LEU A 219 -29.02 14.05 21.57
C LEU A 219 -27.57 14.49 21.42
N ARG A 220 -26.64 13.63 21.80
CA ARG A 220 -25.21 13.81 21.58
C ARG A 220 -24.82 13.26 20.20
N ILE A 221 -24.13 14.05 19.38
CA ILE A 221 -23.71 13.68 18.03
C ILE A 221 -22.22 14.00 17.84
N GLY A 222 -21.44 13.04 17.36
CA GLY A 222 -20.00 13.15 17.11
C GLY A 222 -19.16 12.21 17.97
N GLU A 223 -17.85 12.33 17.83
CA GLU A 223 -16.84 11.54 18.56
C GLU A 223 -16.32 12.31 19.78
N GLU A 224 -15.66 11.60 20.71
CA GLU A 224 -15.11 12.18 21.93
C GLU A 224 -14.21 13.40 21.63
N GLY A 225 -14.37 14.47 22.42
CA GLY A 225 -13.70 15.76 22.23
C GLY A 225 -14.40 16.76 21.29
N ASN A 226 -15.16 16.28 20.28
CA ASN A 226 -15.86 17.14 19.31
C ASN A 226 -17.39 16.95 19.30
N ALA A 227 -17.91 16.04 20.12
CA ALA A 227 -19.33 15.77 20.20
C ALA A 227 -20.12 17.01 20.64
N ARG A 228 -21.24 17.26 19.96
CA ARG A 228 -22.20 18.32 20.30
C ARG A 228 -23.43 17.70 20.94
N VAL A 229 -23.97 18.36 21.95
CA VAL A 229 -25.22 17.94 22.60
C VAL A 229 -26.33 18.87 22.13
N TYR A 230 -27.44 18.30 21.64
CA TYR A 230 -28.57 19.04 21.11
C TYR A 230 -29.82 18.77 21.93
N THR A 231 -30.52 19.85 22.31
CA THR A 231 -31.85 19.78 22.90
C THR A 231 -32.91 20.00 21.84
N LEU A 232 -34.00 19.24 21.95
CA LEU A 232 -35.17 19.35 21.09
C LEU A 232 -36.16 20.34 21.70
N SER A 233 -36.65 21.29 20.89
CA SER A 233 -37.72 22.22 21.29
C SER A 233 -39.03 21.49 21.58
N SER A 234 -39.91 22.12 22.37
CA SER A 234 -41.22 21.55 22.72
C SER A 234 -42.13 21.27 21.52
N ASP A 235 -42.03 22.09 20.48
CA ASP A 235 -42.74 21.93 19.20
C ASP A 235 -42.09 20.89 18.26
N LYS A 236 -40.95 20.32 18.69
CA LYS A 236 -40.15 19.32 17.95
C LYS A 236 -39.64 19.78 16.58
N ASN A 237 -39.57 21.09 16.34
CA ASN A 237 -39.12 21.65 15.05
C ASN A 237 -37.71 22.23 15.08
N THR A 238 -37.08 22.32 16.26
CA THR A 238 -35.75 22.91 16.41
C THR A 238 -34.85 22.05 17.27
N LEU A 239 -33.61 21.82 16.81
CA LEU A 239 -32.51 21.36 17.64
C LEU A 239 -31.57 22.52 17.94
N THR A 240 -31.19 22.70 19.20
CA THR A 240 -30.26 23.75 19.62
C THR A 240 -29.08 23.13 20.32
N CYS A 241 -27.85 23.50 19.95
CA CYS A 241 -26.68 23.01 20.65
C CYS A 241 -26.59 23.62 22.05
N VAL A 242 -26.34 22.78 23.05
CA VAL A 242 -26.07 23.17 24.43
C VAL A 242 -24.57 23.30 24.63
N GLY A 243 -24.12 24.45 25.16
CA GLY A 243 -22.71 24.68 25.49
C GLY A 243 -21.78 24.89 24.28
N CYS A 244 -22.32 25.00 23.06
CA CYS A 244 -21.53 25.39 21.89
C CYS A 244 -21.10 26.86 21.98
N ALA A 245 -19.85 27.15 21.58
CA ALA A 245 -19.31 28.51 21.51
C ALA A 245 -20.06 29.40 20.50
N LYS A 246 -20.68 28.78 19.48
CA LYS A 246 -21.58 29.44 18.54
C LYS A 246 -22.99 28.88 18.74
N ALA A 247 -24.00 29.72 18.56
CA ALA A 247 -25.40 29.30 18.62
C ALA A 247 -25.73 28.43 17.39
N GLU A 248 -25.38 27.14 17.46
CA GLU A 248 -25.70 26.15 16.43
C GLU A 248 -27.16 25.72 16.57
N ARG A 249 -27.94 25.91 15.50
CA ARG A 249 -29.36 25.59 15.45
C ARG A 249 -29.70 24.79 14.19
N TRP A 250 -30.60 23.83 14.33
CA TRP A 250 -31.15 23.07 13.22
C TRP A 250 -32.66 23.22 13.19
N VAL A 251 -33.21 23.31 11.98
CA VAL A 251 -34.66 23.39 11.75
C VAL A 251 -35.12 22.14 11.04
N LYS A 252 -36.21 21.57 11.52
CA LYS A 252 -36.84 20.38 10.93
C LYS A 252 -37.46 20.72 9.58
N ALA A 253 -37.18 19.90 8.59
CA ALA A 253 -37.83 19.98 7.29
C ALA A 253 -39.26 19.43 7.36
N ASP A 254 -40.12 19.96 6.49
CA ASP A 254 -41.46 19.46 6.23
C ASP A 254 -41.32 18.09 5.55
N PRO A 255 -41.89 17.01 6.12
CA PRO A 255 -41.77 15.67 5.55
C PRO A 255 -42.39 15.54 4.15
N ASN A 256 -43.24 16.48 3.74
CA ASN A 256 -43.87 16.49 2.42
C ASN A 256 -43.06 17.27 1.37
N LYS A 257 -41.92 17.85 1.74
CA LYS A 257 -41.07 18.64 0.85
C LYS A 257 -39.72 17.97 0.67
N ASP A 258 -39.29 17.89 -0.58
CA ASP A 258 -38.00 17.32 -0.93
C ASP A 258 -36.89 18.34 -0.65
N LEU A 259 -35.88 17.96 0.13
CA LEU A 259 -34.69 18.77 0.36
C LEU A 259 -33.74 18.78 -0.84
N SER A 260 -34.00 17.99 -1.89
CA SER A 260 -33.37 18.17 -3.20
C SER A 260 -33.81 19.48 -3.88
N ASP A 261 -34.96 20.07 -3.47
CA ASP A 261 -35.32 21.42 -3.84
C ASP A 261 -34.37 22.43 -3.17
N ARG A 262 -33.46 22.95 -4.00
CA ARG A 262 -32.44 23.92 -3.63
C ARG A 262 -33.04 25.18 -3.01
N TYR A 263 -34.22 25.62 -3.46
CA TYR A 263 -34.85 26.80 -2.91
C TYR A 263 -35.33 26.54 -1.48
N TYR A 264 -36.00 25.41 -1.27
CA TYR A 264 -36.53 25.04 0.04
C TYR A 264 -35.42 24.81 1.08
N ALA A 265 -34.40 24.02 0.75
CA ALA A 265 -33.28 23.75 1.67
C ALA A 265 -32.51 25.03 2.04
N ARG A 266 -32.29 25.94 1.08
CA ARG A 266 -31.66 27.24 1.35
C ARG A 266 -32.52 28.15 2.21
N LYS A 267 -33.84 28.17 1.97
CA LYS A 267 -34.78 28.95 2.78
C LYS A 267 -34.74 28.52 4.24
N LEU A 268 -34.67 27.21 4.51
CA LEU A 268 -34.52 26.68 5.87
C LEU A 268 -33.17 27.04 6.50
N ALA A 269 -32.09 26.94 5.73
CA ALA A 269 -30.74 27.26 6.18
C ALA A 269 -30.52 28.75 6.48
N GLY A 270 -31.34 29.64 5.89
CA GLY A 270 -31.28 31.08 6.09
C GLY A 270 -30.20 31.80 5.29
N ASN A 271 -30.38 33.11 5.15
CA ASN A 271 -29.46 34.04 4.49
C ASN A 271 -28.85 34.98 5.54
N HIS A 272 -27.91 34.48 6.32
CA HIS A 272 -27.07 35.29 7.21
C HIS A 272 -25.79 35.67 6.48
#